data_AF-A0A1A0F9B3-F1
#
_entry.id   AF-A0A1A0F9B3-F1
#
_cell.length_a   1.000
_cell.length_b   1.000
_cell.length_c   1.000
_cell.angle_alpha   90.00
_cell.angle_beta   90.00
_cell.angle_gamma   90.00
#
_symmetry.space_group_name_H-M   'P 1'
#
loop_
_entity.id
_entity.type
_entity.pdbx_description
1 polymer ?
#
loop_
_entity_poly.entity_id
_entity_poly.type
_entity_poly.pdbx_seq_one_letter_code
_entity_poly.pdbx_strand_id
1 'polypeptide(L)'
;MLKKLLSGLLGGGQEGAKGNTQSADPVEYKGYMITSQPDNQSGQYRVSGLITRPQGEGEALEHRFERSDMLPSRDACDAMMITKAQRYIDEVGDDMFKPDPRHEGGR
;
A
#
# COMPACT_ATOMS: atom_id res chain seq x y z
N MET A 1 -4.45 -24.99 36.75
CA MET A 1 -5.52 -25.13 35.73
C MET A 1 -5.01 -24.59 34.41
N LEU A 2 -4.79 -25.49 33.47
CA LEU A 2 -4.26 -25.29 32.12
C LEU A 2 -5.44 -25.07 31.15
N LYS A 3 -5.78 -23.83 30.73
CA LYS A 3 -6.47 -23.54 29.44
C LYS A 3 -6.42 -22.04 29.11
N LYS A 4 -5.48 -21.64 28.25
CA LYS A 4 -5.70 -20.79 27.07
C LYS A 4 -4.33 -20.40 26.49
N LEU A 5 -3.77 -21.38 25.81
CA LEU A 5 -2.83 -21.17 24.71
C LEU A 5 -3.63 -20.65 23.50
N LEU A 6 -2.98 -19.79 22.71
CA LEU A 6 -3.20 -19.59 21.28
C LEU A 6 -4.46 -18.80 20.85
N SER A 7 -4.33 -17.49 20.79
CA SER A 7 -5.07 -16.68 19.82
C SER A 7 -4.14 -15.64 19.21
N GLY A 8 -3.67 -15.97 18.00
CA GLY A 8 -3.05 -15.09 16.99
C GLY A 8 -1.69 -14.54 17.39
N LEU A 9 -0.54 -15.15 17.06
CA LEU A 9 -0.02 -15.36 15.71
C LEU A 9 -0.91 -14.80 14.59
N LEU A 10 -0.88 -13.47 14.44
CA LEU A 10 -1.14 -12.83 13.16
C LEU A 10 0.03 -11.89 12.86
N GLY A 11 0.86 -12.33 11.91
CA GLY A 11 1.69 -11.47 11.05
C GLY A 11 2.69 -10.56 11.74
N GLY A 12 3.81 -11.13 12.20
CA GLY A 12 5.03 -10.36 12.34
C GLY A 12 5.62 -10.09 10.95
N GLY A 13 5.82 -8.81 10.64
CA GLY A 13 6.38 -8.35 9.36
C GLY A 13 6.57 -6.83 9.33
N GLN A 14 7.61 -6.37 10.04
CA GLN A 14 8.35 -5.11 9.88
C GLN A 14 7.75 -3.77 10.35
N GLU A 15 8.42 -3.24 11.38
CA GLU A 15 8.47 -1.85 11.84
C GLU A 15 8.99 -0.88 10.77
N GLY A 16 8.40 0.32 10.70
CA GLY A 16 8.98 1.42 9.93
C GLY A 16 8.21 2.75 9.96
N ALA A 17 8.48 3.55 10.99
CA ALA A 17 8.36 5.02 11.00
C ALA A 17 6.98 5.72 10.91
N LYS A 18 6.56 6.23 12.08
CA LYS A 18 6.11 7.62 12.33
C LYS A 18 5.45 8.40 11.17
N GLY A 19 4.13 8.44 11.21
CA GLY A 19 3.29 9.46 10.61
C GLY A 19 1.83 9.14 10.96
N ASN A 20 1.07 10.09 11.46
CA ASN A 20 -0.36 9.93 11.79
C ASN A 20 -1.23 9.84 10.51
N THR A 21 -0.80 9.04 9.54
CA THR A 21 -1.55 8.80 8.31
C THR A 21 -2.48 7.63 8.59
N GLN A 22 -3.70 7.94 9.04
CA GLN A 22 -4.75 6.93 9.16
C GLN A 22 -4.92 6.24 7.81
N SER A 23 -4.50 4.99 7.68
CA SER A 23 -4.71 4.21 6.46
C SER A 23 -6.20 3.95 6.29
N ALA A 24 -6.69 3.99 5.04
CA ALA A 24 -8.05 3.55 4.74
C ALA A 24 -8.13 2.01 4.75
N ASP A 25 -9.34 1.47 4.78
CA ASP A 25 -9.55 0.03 4.59
C ASP A 25 -9.09 -0.38 3.17
N PRO A 26 -8.40 -1.53 3.03
CA PRO A 26 -7.96 -2.01 1.73
C PRO A 26 -9.12 -2.31 0.77
N VAL A 27 -8.94 -1.98 -0.50
CA VAL A 27 -9.87 -2.32 -1.58
C VAL A 27 -9.25 -3.38 -2.48
N GLU A 28 -9.93 -4.52 -2.62
CA GLU A 28 -9.51 -5.57 -3.55
C GLU A 28 -9.77 -5.15 -5.00
N TYR A 29 -8.77 -5.36 -5.87
CA TYR A 29 -8.89 -5.17 -7.30
C TYR A 29 -8.01 -6.18 -8.04
N LYS A 30 -8.60 -7.08 -8.83
CA LYS A 30 -7.88 -8.07 -9.66
C LYS A 30 -6.82 -8.90 -8.93
N GLY A 31 -7.07 -9.23 -7.66
CA GLY A 31 -6.13 -9.98 -6.81
C GLY A 31 -5.02 -9.13 -6.17
N TYR A 32 -5.07 -7.81 -6.34
CA TYR A 32 -4.27 -6.83 -5.61
C TYR A 32 -5.11 -6.21 -4.48
N MET A 33 -4.46 -5.72 -3.44
CA MET A 33 -5.05 -4.93 -2.36
C MET A 33 -4.53 -3.51 -2.45
N ILE A 34 -5.43 -2.53 -2.55
CA ILE A 34 -5.12 -1.11 -2.65
C ILE A 34 -5.46 -0.43 -1.34
N THR A 35 -4.46 0.11 -0.65
CA THR A 35 -4.61 0.78 0.64
C THR A 35 -4.22 2.24 0.50
N SER A 36 -5.19 3.15 0.60
CA SER A 36 -4.90 4.58 0.59
C SER A 36 -4.21 5.00 1.89
N GLN A 37 -3.11 5.74 1.75
CA GLN A 37 -2.35 6.31 2.88
C GLN A 37 -1.94 7.76 2.55
N PRO A 38 -2.89 8.71 2.49
CA PRO A 38 -2.59 10.08 2.11
C PRO A 38 -1.76 10.83 3.15
N ASP A 39 -0.67 11.45 2.72
CA ASP A 39 0.09 12.36 3.59
C ASP A 39 -0.60 13.73 3.67
N ASN A 40 -0.87 14.23 4.88
CA ASN A 40 -1.44 15.56 5.08
C ASN A 40 -0.33 16.61 5.11
N GLN A 41 -0.32 17.45 4.08
CA GLN A 41 0.59 18.58 3.95
C GLN A 41 -0.21 19.87 3.94
N SER A 42 -0.17 20.58 5.06
CA SER A 42 -0.79 21.91 5.20
C SER A 42 -2.29 21.95 4.86
N GLY A 43 -3.04 20.92 5.25
CA GLY A 43 -4.48 20.84 5.00
C GLY A 43 -4.85 20.33 3.61
N GLN A 44 -3.87 19.86 2.83
CA GLN A 44 -4.09 19.10 1.61
C GLN A 44 -3.52 17.70 1.78
N TYR A 45 -4.13 16.73 1.14
CA TYR A 45 -3.76 15.33 1.19
C TYR A 45 -3.11 14.93 -0.13
N ARG A 46 -1.90 14.37 -0.06
CA ARG A 46 -1.25 13.78 -1.23
C ARG A 46 -1.92 12.47 -1.59
N VAL A 47 -2.15 12.24 -2.88
CA VAL A 47 -2.59 10.94 -3.37
C VAL A 47 -1.43 9.94 -3.25
N SER A 48 -1.46 9.14 -2.18
CA SER A 48 -0.42 8.18 -1.85
C SER A 48 -1.00 6.95 -1.17
N GLY A 49 -0.32 5.80 -1.29
CA GLY A 49 -0.72 4.56 -0.62
C GLY A 49 0.14 3.36 -1.00
N LEU A 50 -0.39 2.18 -0.72
CA LEU A 50 0.26 0.89 -0.97
C LEU A 50 -0.60 0.04 -1.91
N ILE A 51 0.04 -0.61 -2.86
CA ILE A 51 -0.53 -1.70 -3.65
C ILE A 51 0.19 -2.97 -3.22
N THR A 52 -0.54 -3.95 -2.69
CA THR A 52 0.03 -5.23 -2.29
C THR A 52 -0.58 -6.38 -3.07
N ARG A 53 0.19 -7.46 -3.25
CA ARG A 53 -0.29 -8.71 -3.84
C ARG A 53 0.01 -9.86 -2.90
N PRO A 54 -1.01 -10.49 -2.30
CA PRO A 54 -0.81 -11.67 -1.47
C PRO A 54 -0.10 -12.78 -2.24
N GLN A 55 0.85 -13.44 -1.59
CA GLN A 55 1.50 -14.65 -2.09
C GLN A 55 1.01 -15.84 -1.28
N GLY A 56 0.87 -17.01 -1.92
CA GLY A 56 0.34 -18.21 -1.25
C GLY A 56 1.21 -18.69 -0.09
N GLU A 57 2.49 -18.97 -0.36
CA GLU A 57 3.46 -19.47 0.63
C GLU A 57 4.64 -18.50 0.87
N GLY A 58 4.44 -17.21 0.61
CA GLY A 58 5.49 -16.19 0.72
C GLY A 58 5.00 -14.85 1.27
N GLU A 59 5.93 -13.91 1.45
CA GLU A 59 5.59 -12.53 1.82
C GLU A 59 4.82 -11.85 0.68
N ALA A 60 3.85 -11.00 1.03
CA ALA A 60 3.14 -10.22 0.04
C ALA A 60 4.11 -9.30 -0.71
N LEU A 61 3.92 -9.19 -2.03
CA LEU A 61 4.65 -8.19 -2.80
C LEU A 61 4.04 -6.82 -2.51
N GLU A 62 4.87 -5.81 -2.36
CA GLU A 62 4.43 -4.45 -2.04
C GLU A 62 5.01 -3.43 -3.01
N HIS A 63 4.18 -2.47 -3.40
CA HIS A 63 4.56 -1.34 -4.23
C HIS A 63 4.01 -0.06 -3.61
N ARG A 64 4.91 0.87 -3.28
CA ARG A 64 4.53 2.20 -2.80
C ARG A 64 4.05 3.06 -3.97
N PHE A 65 2.79 3.46 -3.91
CA PHE A 65 2.16 4.27 -4.95
C PHE A 65 2.08 5.73 -4.50
N GLU A 66 2.74 6.63 -5.24
CA GLU A 66 2.82 8.06 -4.91
C GLU A 66 2.49 8.89 -6.15
N ARG A 67 1.71 9.95 -5.98
CA ARG A 67 1.31 10.87 -7.05
C ARG A 67 1.52 12.32 -6.60
N SER A 68 1.77 13.21 -7.57
CA SER A 68 1.90 14.64 -7.30
C SER A 68 0.56 15.33 -7.01
N ASP A 69 -0.57 14.67 -7.27
CA ASP A 69 -1.91 15.18 -7.02
C ASP A 69 -2.11 15.46 -5.51
N MET A 70 -2.66 16.63 -5.18
CA MET A 70 -3.01 17.06 -3.81
C MET A 70 -4.50 17.44 -3.76
N LEU A 71 -5.23 17.00 -2.73
CA LEU A 71 -6.66 17.29 -2.57
C LEU A 71 -6.98 17.84 -1.18
N PRO A 72 -7.89 18.82 -1.05
CA PRO A 72 -8.27 19.36 0.26
C PRO A 72 -9.14 18.41 1.09
N SER A 73 -9.77 17.40 0.47
CA SER A 73 -10.63 16.44 1.14
C SER A 73 -9.94 15.08 1.24
N ARG A 74 -9.97 14.50 2.44
CA ARG A 74 -9.44 13.16 2.69
C ARG A 74 -10.17 12.09 1.89
N ASP A 75 -11.50 12.08 1.95
CA ASP A 75 -12.32 11.08 1.25
C ASP A 75 -12.16 11.17 -0.27
N ALA A 76 -12.07 12.38 -0.81
CA ALA A 76 -11.81 12.58 -2.23
C ALA A 76 -10.41 12.09 -2.63
N CYS A 77 -9.41 12.27 -1.75
CA CYS A 77 -8.07 11.75 -1.94
C CYS A 77 -8.05 10.22 -1.95
N ASP A 78 -8.77 9.58 -1.03
CA ASP A 78 -8.88 8.13 -0.96
C ASP A 78 -9.54 7.54 -2.23
N ALA A 79 -10.65 8.11 -2.68
CA ALA A 79 -11.31 7.70 -3.93
C ALA A 79 -10.41 7.89 -5.17
N MET A 80 -9.67 9.01 -5.23
CA MET A 80 -8.74 9.27 -6.33
C MET A 80 -7.53 8.35 -6.29
N MET A 81 -7.01 8.03 -5.11
CA MET A 81 -5.93 7.05 -4.93
C MET A 81 -6.33 5.70 -5.51
N ILE A 82 -7.49 5.18 -5.11
CA ILE A 82 -8.01 3.89 -5.58
C ILE A 82 -8.15 3.90 -7.10
N THR A 83 -8.79 4.92 -7.66
CA THR A 83 -9.01 5.02 -9.12
C THR A 83 -7.68 5.06 -9.90
N LYS A 84 -6.68 5.79 -9.39
CA LYS A 84 -5.36 5.88 -10.06
C LYS A 84 -4.55 4.59 -9.91
N ALA A 85 -4.63 3.93 -8.75
CA ALA A 85 -3.99 2.64 -8.52
C ALA A 85 -4.58 1.55 -9.41
N GLN A 86 -5.91 1.50 -9.58
CA GLN A 86 -6.58 0.57 -10.49
C GLN A 86 -6.09 0.72 -11.93
N ARG A 87 -6.02 1.96 -12.43
CA ARG A 87 -5.49 2.25 -13.78
C ARG A 87 -4.02 1.85 -13.91
N TYR A 88 -3.21 2.14 -12.89
CA TYR A 88 -1.81 1.74 -12.88
C TYR A 88 -1.64 0.22 -12.89
N ILE A 89 -2.46 -0.52 -12.13
CA ILE A 89 -2.52 -1.98 -12.16
C ILE A 89 -2.90 -2.49 -13.56
N ASP A 90 -3.87 -1.86 -14.23
CA ASP A 90 -4.29 -2.25 -15.57
C ASP A 90 -3.18 -2.04 -16.62
N GLU A 91 -2.40 -0.98 -16.47
CA GLU A 91 -1.34 -0.60 -17.42
C GLU A 91 -0.03 -1.36 -17.16
N VAL A 92 0.35 -1.57 -15.90
CA VAL A 92 1.66 -2.11 -15.48
C VAL A 92 1.58 -3.55 -14.98
N GLY A 93 0.52 -3.89 -14.24
CA GLY A 93 0.38 -5.20 -13.61
C GLY A 93 1.59 -5.56 -12.72
N ASP A 94 2.00 -6.82 -12.76
CA ASP A 94 3.06 -7.35 -11.89
C ASP A 94 4.45 -6.73 -12.09
N ASP A 95 4.67 -6.04 -13.21
CA ASP A 95 5.94 -5.41 -13.50
C ASP A 95 6.31 -4.33 -12.48
N MET A 96 5.32 -3.80 -11.74
CA MET A 96 5.53 -2.84 -10.66
C MET A 96 6.36 -3.37 -9.47
N PHE A 97 6.46 -4.70 -9.32
CA PHE A 97 7.21 -5.35 -8.24
C PHE A 97 8.61 -5.80 -8.66
N LYS A 98 8.95 -5.67 -9.95
CA LYS A 98 10.28 -6.03 -10.44
C LYS A 98 11.31 -5.02 -9.90
N PRO A 99 12.50 -5.46 -9.50
CA PRO A 99 13.58 -4.54 -9.14
C PRO A 99 13.95 -3.64 -10.33
N ASP A 100 14.26 -2.38 -10.07
CA ASP A 100 14.71 -1.46 -11.13
C ASP A 100 16.10 -1.90 -11.62
N PRO A 101 16.24 -2.27 -12.92
CA PRO A 101 17.49 -2.78 -13.46
C PRO A 101 18.64 -1.76 -13.39
N ARG A 102 18.34 -0.45 -13.24
CA ARG A 102 19.38 0.59 -13.07
C ARG A 102 20.05 0.55 -11.70
N HIS A 103 19.39 -0.04 -10.71
CA HIS A 103 19.88 -0.14 -9.34
C HIS A 103 20.57 -1.48 -9.04
N GLU A 104 20.58 -2.42 -9.99
CA GLU A 104 21.21 -3.75 -9.81
C GLU A 104 22.73 -3.78 -10.10
N GLY A 105 23.32 -2.71 -10.63
CA GLY A 105 24.76 -2.65 -10.99
C GLY A 105 25.67 -1.93 -9.99
N GLY A 106 25.16 -1.55 -8.82
CA GLY A 106 25.86 -0.69 -7.86
C GLY A 106 26.17 -1.37 -6.52
N ARG A 107 26.83 -2.54 -6.53
CA ARG A 107 27.49 -3.12 -5.35
C ARG A 107 28.74 -3.88 -5.75
#